data_AF-A0A934H545-F1
#
_entry.id   AF-A0A934H545-F1
#
_cell.length_a   1.000
_cell.length_b   1.000
_cell.length_c   1.000
_cell.angle_alpha   90.00
_cell.angle_beta   90.00
_cell.angle_gamma   90.00
#
_symmetry.space_group_name_H-M   'P 1'
#
loop_
_entity.id
_entity.type
_entity.pdbx_description
1 polymer ?
#
loop_
_entity_poly.entity_id
_entity_poly.type
_entity_poly.pdbx_seq_one_letter_code
_entity_poly.pdbx_strand_id
1 'polypeptide(L)'
;VYVLAPEDFRGSPRASSPHDVSFREALELGRRLCFDLPKEIVIVAVEAEDTATFGESCTPAVQAAIPGAVELLLEHVLPSAR
;
A
#
# COMPACT_ATOMS: atom_id res chain seq x y z
N VAL A 1 -9.55 -7.89 -2.67
CA VAL A 1 -8.46 -7.53 -1.73
C VAL A 1 -7.24 -8.31 -2.13
N TYR A 2 -6.08 -7.68 -2.13
CA TYR A 2 -4.82 -8.25 -2.61
C TYR A 2 -3.74 -8.14 -1.54
N VAL A 3 -2.81 -9.08 -1.54
CA VAL A 3 -1.54 -8.97 -0.81
C VAL A 3 -0.46 -8.76 -1.85
N LEU A 4 0.27 -7.65 -1.73
CA LEU A 4 1.30 -7.22 -2.66
C LEU A 4 2.62 -6.98 -1.91
N ALA A 5 3.71 -7.01 -2.66
CA ALA A 5 5.04 -6.65 -2.21
C ALA A 5 5.52 -5.37 -2.94
N PRO A 6 6.55 -4.67 -2.45
CA PRO A 6 7.12 -3.50 -3.12
C PRO A 6 7.47 -3.73 -4.60
N GLU A 7 7.83 -4.95 -4.98
CA GLU A 7 8.21 -5.37 -6.34
C GLU A 7 7.04 -5.34 -7.33
N ASP A 8 5.80 -5.42 -6.84
CA ASP A 8 4.60 -5.33 -7.67
C ASP A 8 4.38 -3.91 -8.19
N PHE A 9 5.00 -2.90 -7.56
CA PHE A 9 4.89 -1.50 -7.96
C PHE A 9 5.94 -1.13 -9.01
N ARG A 10 5.52 -0.33 -9.99
CA ARG A 10 6.41 0.24 -11.01
C ARG A 10 6.82 1.66 -10.61
N GLY A 11 7.97 2.11 -11.13
CA GLY A 11 8.43 3.48 -10.94
C GLY A 11 7.49 4.49 -11.62
N SER A 12 7.54 5.74 -11.17
CA SER A 12 6.77 6.82 -11.78
C SER A 12 7.65 7.51 -12.83
N PRO A 13 7.20 7.67 -14.09
CA PRO A 13 7.94 8.46 -15.06
C PRO A 13 7.91 9.96 -14.75
N ARG A 14 7.20 10.38 -13.70
CA ARG A 14 6.96 11.77 -13.33
C ARG A 14 7.42 11.99 -11.89
N ALA A 15 8.32 12.95 -11.70
CA ALA A 15 8.79 13.37 -10.38
C ALA A 15 8.79 14.91 -10.30
N SER A 16 7.68 15.54 -10.69
CA SER A 16 7.51 16.99 -10.60
C SER A 16 7.25 17.47 -9.16
N SER A 17 6.78 16.57 -8.30
CA SER A 17 6.48 16.79 -6.88
C SER A 17 6.87 15.57 -6.05
N PRO A 18 7.19 15.72 -4.75
CA PRO A 18 7.31 14.59 -3.83
C PRO A 18 6.07 13.69 -3.79
N HIS A 19 4.89 14.23 -4.11
CA HIS A 19 3.65 13.44 -4.25
C HIS A 19 3.62 12.58 -5.53
N ASP A 20 4.47 12.87 -6.51
CA ASP A 20 4.59 12.09 -7.75
C ASP A 20 5.62 10.95 -7.63
N VAL A 21 6.42 10.95 -6.55
CA VAL A 21 7.40 9.89 -6.28
C VAL A 21 6.64 8.58 -6.02
N SER A 22 6.95 7.56 -6.81
CA SER A 22 6.36 6.24 -6.59
C SER A 22 6.83 5.64 -5.27
N PHE A 23 6.03 4.75 -4.70
CA PHE A 23 6.38 4.01 -3.51
C PHE A 23 7.75 3.31 -3.64
N ARG A 24 8.03 2.72 -4.81
CA ARG A 24 9.30 2.06 -5.10
C ARG A 24 10.48 3.03 -5.05
N GLU A 25 10.37 4.19 -5.68
CA GLU A 25 11.43 5.21 -5.69
C GLU A 25 11.72 5.75 -4.29
N ALA A 26 10.67 5.95 -3.47
CA ALA A 26 10.83 6.37 -2.08
C ALA A 26 11.65 5.35 -1.26
N LEU A 27 11.36 4.06 -1.43
CA LEU A 27 12.12 2.98 -0.77
C LEU A 27 13.57 2.92 -1.27
N GLU A 28 13.79 3.04 -2.58
CA GLU A 28 15.13 3.08 -3.16
C GLU A 28 15.95 4.28 -2.66
N LEU A 29 15.32 5.45 -2.53
CA LEU A 29 15.96 6.64 -1.96
C LEU A 29 16.32 6.43 -0.49
N GLY A 30 15.40 5.91 0.33
CA GLY A 30 15.66 5.63 1.74
C GLY A 30 16.84 4.68 1.95
N ARG A 31 16.94 3.62 1.12
CA ARG A 31 18.10 2.70 1.11
C ARG A 31 19.41 3.43 0.81
N ARG A 32 19.42 4.30 -0.21
CA ARG A 32 20.61 5.08 -0.60
C ARG A 32 21.04 6.08 0.45
N LEU A 33 20.10 6.59 1.24
CA LEU A 33 20.36 7.51 2.35
C LEU A 33 20.68 6.77 3.66
N CYS A 34 20.82 5.45 3.63
CA CYS A 34 21.11 4.61 4.80
C CYS A 34 20.08 4.75 5.93
N PHE A 35 18.81 4.98 5.59
CA PHE A 35 17.73 4.93 6.57
C PHE A 35 17.48 3.50 7.02
N ASP A 36 17.11 3.34 8.28
CA ASP A 36 16.70 2.05 8.85
C ASP A 36 15.29 1.69 8.35
N LEU A 37 15.25 1.00 7.21
CA LEU A 37 14.01 0.57 6.58
C LEU A 37 13.60 -0.83 7.07
N PRO A 38 12.29 -1.12 7.10
CA PRO A 38 11.81 -2.45 7.44
C PRO A 38 12.44 -3.53 6.55
N LYS A 39 12.75 -4.69 7.14
CA LYS A 39 13.25 -5.87 6.41
C LYS A 39 12.16 -6.51 5.54
N GLU A 40 10.91 -6.35 5.94
CA GLU A 40 9.74 -6.90 5.28
C GLU A 40 8.68 -5.82 5.17
N ILE A 41 8.04 -5.75 4.00
CA ILE A 41 6.95 -4.82 3.71
C ILE A 41 5.87 -5.64 3.00
N VAL A 42 4.71 -5.73 3.65
CA VAL A 42 3.51 -6.37 3.11
C VAL A 42 2.47 -5.29 2.86
N ILE A 43 1.85 -5.30 1.68
CA ILE A 43 0.88 -4.28 1.27
C ILE A 43 -0.48 -4.96 1.06
N VAL A 44 -1.43 -4.67 1.94
CA VAL A 44 -2.83 -5.11 1.77
C VAL A 44 -3.57 -4.05 0.98
N ALA A 45 -3.99 -4.38 -0.24
CA ALA A 45 -4.61 -3.44 -1.17
C ALA A 45 -6.09 -3.74 -1.42
N VAL A 46 -6.90 -2.69 -1.45
CA VAL A 46 -8.28 -2.69 -1.93
C VAL A 46 -8.36 -1.77 -3.14
N GLU A 47 -8.87 -2.28 -4.25
CA GLU A 47 -9.04 -1.49 -5.48
C GLU A 47 -10.22 -0.54 -5.33
N ALA A 48 -9.99 0.73 -5.69
CA ALA A 48 -11.04 1.74 -5.70
C ALA A 48 -11.87 1.62 -6.98
N GLU A 49 -13.19 1.56 -6.83
CA GLU A 49 -14.13 1.50 -7.95
C GLU A 49 -14.28 2.85 -8.67
N ASP A 50 -14.30 3.96 -7.92
CA ASP A 50 -14.40 5.33 -8.43
C ASP A 50 -13.41 6.24 -7.70
N THR A 51 -12.54 6.90 -8.46
CA THR A 51 -11.55 7.87 -7.95
C THR A 51 -11.76 9.28 -8.54
N ALA A 52 -12.79 9.47 -9.37
CA ALA A 52 -13.07 10.73 -10.06
C ALA A 52 -14.16 11.54 -9.34
N THR A 53 -15.07 10.87 -8.64
CA THR A 53 -16.11 11.51 -7.85
C THR A 53 -15.58 11.94 -6.48
N PHE A 54 -15.72 13.22 -6.14
CA PHE A 54 -15.38 13.72 -4.81
C PHE A 54 -16.41 13.25 -3.77
N GLY A 55 -15.92 12.72 -2.65
CA GLY A 55 -16.74 12.33 -1.52
C GLY A 55 -15.88 12.05 -0.29
N GLU A 56 -16.53 12.05 0.87
CA GLU A 56 -15.87 11.80 2.17
C GLU A 56 -16.00 10.34 2.63
N SER A 57 -16.70 9.51 1.86
CA SER A 57 -16.95 8.10 2.16
C SER A 57 -16.45 7.19 1.04
N CYS A 58 -16.02 5.98 1.41
CA CYS A 58 -15.69 4.93 0.45
C CYS A 58 -16.94 4.48 -0.34
N THR A 59 -16.75 3.99 -1.57
CA THR A 59 -17.85 3.37 -2.31
C THR A 59 -18.36 2.13 -1.57
N PRO A 60 -19.63 1.70 -1.79
CA PRO A 60 -20.17 0.51 -1.15
C PRO A 60 -19.31 -0.75 -1.39
N ALA A 61 -18.73 -0.90 -2.59
CA ALA A 61 -17.84 -2.01 -2.92
C ALA A 61 -16.55 -1.99 -2.09
N VAL A 62 -15.93 -0.81 -1.93
CA VAL A 62 -14.75 -0.65 -1.08
C VAL A 62 -15.09 -0.91 0.38
N GLN A 63 -16.21 -0.37 0.89
CA GLN A 63 -16.65 -0.62 2.28
C GLN A 63 -16.85 -2.10 2.57
N ALA A 64 -17.45 -2.85 1.64
CA ALA A 64 -17.65 -4.28 1.77
C ALA A 64 -16.34 -5.08 1.77
N ALA A 65 -15.27 -4.56 1.15
CA ALA A 65 -13.96 -5.21 1.10
C ALA A 65 -13.10 -4.95 2.35
N ILE A 66 -13.38 -3.91 3.13
CA ILE A 66 -12.59 -3.53 4.31
C ILE A 66 -12.48 -4.66 5.34
N PRO A 67 -13.56 -5.38 5.74
CA PRO A 67 -13.44 -6.47 6.70
C PRO A 67 -12.44 -7.56 6.28
N GLY A 68 -12.48 -7.98 5.02
CA GLY A 68 -11.52 -8.96 4.50
C GLY A 68 -10.08 -8.44 4.42
N ALA A 69 -9.89 -7.13 4.18
CA ALA A 69 -8.57 -6.51 4.26
C ALA A 69 -8.03 -6.48 5.70
N VAL A 70 -8.89 -6.25 6.69
CA VAL A 70 -8.52 -6.31 8.10
C VAL A 70 -8.12 -7.74 8.49
N GLU A 71 -8.87 -8.75 8.07
CA GLU A 71 -8.53 -10.16 8.31
C GLU A 71 -7.14 -10.51 7.76
N LEU A 72 -6.88 -10.21 6.48
CA LEU A 72 -5.57 -10.43 5.86
C LEU A 72 -4.45 -9.67 6.58
N LEU A 73 -4.70 -8.44 7.04
CA LEU A 73 -3.71 -7.67 7.79
C LEU A 73 -3.39 -8.34 9.13
N LEU A 74 -4.40 -8.82 9.85
CA LEU A 74 -4.21 -9.49 11.14
C LEU A 74 -3.40 -10.79 11.00
N GLU A 75 -3.57 -11.54 9.90
CA GLU A 75 -2.76 -12.74 9.60
C GLU A 75 -1.25 -12.43 9.48
N HIS A 76 -0.89 -11.23 9.02
CA HIS A 76 0.50 -10.83 8.78
C HIS A 76 1.14 -10.04 9.93
N VAL A 77 0.34 -9.40 10.80
CA VAL A 77 0.86 -8.54 11.87
C VAL A 77 0.78 -9.20 13.25
N LEU A 78 -0.17 -10.12 13.47
CA LEU A 78 -0.24 -10.83 14.74
C LEU A 78 0.81 -11.95 14.79
N PRO A 79 1.58 -12.08 15.89
CA PRO A 79 2.43 -13.24 16.08
C PRO A 79 1.56 -14.49 16.02
N SER A 80 1.95 -15.48 15.21
CA SER A 80 1.31 -16.80 15.25
C SER A 80 1.29 -17.25 16.70
N ALA A 81 0.09 -17.47 17.24
CA ALA A 81 -0.08 -17.94 18.61
C ALA A 81 0.84 -19.14 18.83
N ARG A 82 1.85 -18.97 19.69
CA ARG A 82 2.71 -20.05 20.15
C ARG A 82 1.94 -20.93 21.12
#